data_AF-A0A5C3L4D3-F1
#
_entry.id   AF-A0A5C3L4D3-F1
#
_cell.length_a   1.000
_cell.length_b   1.000
_cell.length_c   1.000
_cell.angle_alpha   90.00
_cell.angle_beta   90.00
_cell.angle_gamma   90.00
#
_symmetry.space_group_name_H-M   'P 1'
#
loop_
_entity.id
_entity.type
_entity.pdbx_description
1 polymer ?
#
loop_
_entity_poly.entity_id
_entity_poly.type
_entity_poly.pdbx_seq_one_letter_code
_entity_poly.pdbx_strand_id
1 'polypeptide(L)'
;MPSYLATYEDTAPFFTYLGSWSAGGLHDDHLSQFSEATFSVTGTPGDTFSFRFYGTYVALYGSKRPSSGKYQVTVDDNVFPEQSGNVPEGTVTIFGRRQFQTLLFSTNLTLGFHTVILRNVDGARDIDFVTWQGSVGEEDEDLVVNTIQDSHPAFAYNPPKAWIKNPANVTTYSGASGHASHEVGSTATLSFKVWLDTFLCGQPMPILTYVLLKGEAVAFFGPSGPFSAFSYTVQVDGKPVETFSARKDRFRSKQLLYYGANLGAGNHVAKVTFASSQIPEEYLAIDYAEIYSAPSLGGGYSLSPAMAVTSNLNMPIGVLVGIIITSFLSLLSLLILLYLFYLYKKGRIRACSPKEGADAQVRAFDFEHHEPPVAGAGLGWARSRSHTADTSATSNTNILGSYLPVQWSKSRITPSAEIGRNPDEPPPAYPPFGFTTNPS
;
A
#
# COMPACT_ATOMS: atom_id res chain seq x y z
N MET A 1 -4.82 23.75 14.77
CA MET A 1 -4.10 22.52 15.13
C MET A 1 -3.27 22.08 13.94
N PRO A 2 -1.98 21.69 14.09
CA PRO A 2 -1.22 21.09 13.01
C PRO A 2 -1.96 19.88 12.44
N SER A 3 -1.99 19.79 11.12
CA SER A 3 -2.69 18.73 10.39
C SER A 3 -1.76 18.02 9.42
N TYR A 4 -2.10 16.78 9.10
CA TYR A 4 -1.40 15.97 8.11
C TYR A 4 -2.41 15.20 7.28
N LEU A 5 -2.07 14.97 6.02
CA LEU A 5 -2.82 14.10 5.12
C LEU A 5 -2.16 12.72 5.13
N ALA A 6 -2.85 11.73 5.69
CA ALA A 6 -2.40 10.36 5.68
C ALA A 6 -2.96 9.63 4.45
N THR A 7 -2.16 8.77 3.82
CA THR A 7 -2.55 7.96 2.65
C THR A 7 -2.24 6.51 2.93
N TYR A 8 -3.21 5.63 2.70
CA TYR A 8 -3.08 4.20 2.97
C TYR A 8 -3.71 3.36 1.85
N GLU A 9 -2.97 2.33 1.45
CA GLU A 9 -3.29 1.45 0.33
C GLU A 9 -4.42 0.47 0.67
N ASP A 10 -5.12 -0.02 -0.36
CA ASP A 10 -6.20 -1.01 -0.25
C ASP A 10 -5.79 -2.27 0.56
N THR A 11 -4.51 -2.63 0.50
CA THR A 11 -3.93 -3.77 1.19
C THR A 11 -3.68 -3.55 2.69
N ALA A 12 -4.00 -2.38 3.23
CA ALA A 12 -3.89 -2.08 4.66
C ALA A 12 -4.81 -3.00 5.49
N PRO A 13 -4.26 -3.70 6.50
CA PRO A 13 -5.03 -4.47 7.48
C PRO A 13 -6.03 -3.65 8.30
N PHE A 14 -5.82 -2.34 8.40
CA PHE A 14 -6.72 -1.40 9.06
C PHE A 14 -8.12 -1.33 8.42
N PHE A 15 -8.22 -1.64 7.13
CA PHE A 15 -9.48 -1.59 6.40
C PHE A 15 -10.26 -2.89 6.48
N THR A 16 -11.58 -2.77 6.62
CA THR A 16 -12.51 -3.90 6.64
C THR A 16 -13.22 -4.03 5.31
N TYR A 17 -13.16 -5.23 4.73
CA TYR A 17 -13.87 -5.61 3.52
C TYR A 17 -14.84 -6.74 3.87
N LEU A 18 -16.15 -6.53 3.67
CA LEU A 18 -17.19 -7.52 3.93
C LEU A 18 -17.86 -7.94 2.62
N GLY A 19 -17.99 -9.26 2.43
CA GLY A 19 -18.53 -9.86 1.21
C GLY A 19 -17.47 -10.54 0.37
N SER A 20 -17.64 -10.51 -0.95
CA SER A 20 -16.80 -11.21 -1.93
C SER A 20 -15.69 -10.30 -2.50
N TRP A 21 -15.02 -9.54 -1.63
CA TRP A 21 -13.85 -8.75 -2.02
C TRP A 21 -12.64 -9.64 -2.27
N SER A 22 -11.83 -9.26 -3.26
CA SER A 22 -10.59 -9.96 -3.59
C SER A 22 -9.54 -8.96 -4.09
N ALA A 23 -8.26 -9.32 -4.02
CA ALA A 23 -7.25 -8.53 -4.70
C ALA A 23 -7.50 -8.55 -6.22
N GLY A 24 -7.31 -7.40 -6.86
CA GLY A 24 -7.35 -7.26 -8.31
C GLY A 24 -6.47 -8.30 -9.00
N GLY A 25 -6.91 -8.80 -10.17
CA GLY A 25 -6.21 -9.88 -10.86
C GLY A 25 -4.82 -9.48 -11.37
N LEU A 26 -3.85 -10.42 -11.33
CA LEU A 26 -2.53 -10.22 -11.96
C LEU A 26 -2.59 -10.06 -13.48
N HIS A 27 -3.75 -10.39 -14.07
CA HIS A 27 -4.01 -10.35 -15.52
C HIS A 27 -4.76 -9.07 -15.91
N ASP A 28 -4.93 -8.11 -14.99
CA ASP A 28 -5.36 -6.77 -15.37
C ASP A 28 -4.17 -6.06 -16.04
N ASP A 29 -4.26 -5.84 -17.35
CA ASP A 29 -3.25 -5.16 -18.16
C ASP A 29 -2.96 -3.71 -17.68
N HIS A 30 -3.78 -3.17 -16.78
CA HIS A 30 -3.63 -1.84 -16.21
C HIS A 30 -3.29 -1.87 -14.71
N LEU A 31 -2.87 -3.00 -14.16
CA LEU A 31 -2.49 -3.12 -12.75
C LEU A 31 -1.46 -2.05 -12.33
N SER A 32 -0.52 -1.71 -13.22
CA SER A 32 0.50 -0.68 -12.97
C SER A 32 -0.03 0.76 -12.87
N GLN A 33 -1.31 0.97 -13.19
CA GLN A 33 -1.95 2.29 -13.09
C GLN A 33 -2.56 2.55 -11.72
N PHE A 34 -2.66 1.54 -10.86
CA PHE A 34 -3.05 1.70 -9.46
C PHE A 34 -1.86 2.02 -8.58
N SER A 35 -2.13 2.61 -7.42
CA SER A 35 -1.10 2.79 -6.40
C SER A 35 -0.57 1.42 -5.95
N GLU A 36 0.75 1.37 -5.73
CA GLU A 36 1.50 0.14 -5.43
C GLU A 36 1.21 -1.07 -6.36
N ALA A 37 0.70 -0.83 -7.56
CA ALA A 37 0.21 -1.85 -8.49
C ALA A 37 -0.73 -2.88 -7.82
N THR A 38 -1.68 -2.40 -7.01
CA THR A 38 -2.67 -3.20 -6.29
C THR A 38 -4.01 -2.47 -6.18
N PHE A 39 -5.08 -3.23 -5.98
CA PHE A 39 -6.41 -2.72 -5.66
C PHE A 39 -7.26 -3.87 -5.12
N SER A 40 -8.29 -3.53 -4.36
CA SER A 40 -9.26 -4.50 -3.83
C SER A 40 -10.58 -4.31 -4.55
N VAL A 41 -11.17 -5.38 -5.07
CA VAL A 41 -12.35 -5.31 -5.96
C VAL A 41 -13.44 -6.28 -5.55
N THR A 42 -14.68 -5.86 -5.75
CA THR A 42 -15.88 -6.70 -5.72
C THR A 42 -16.75 -6.41 -6.96
N GLY A 43 -17.51 -7.41 -7.40
CA GLY A 43 -18.60 -7.27 -8.37
C GLY A 43 -19.98 -7.54 -7.77
N THR A 44 -20.06 -7.80 -6.47
CA THR A 44 -21.27 -8.27 -5.80
C THR A 44 -22.01 -7.10 -5.18
N PRO A 45 -23.28 -6.84 -5.55
CA PRO A 45 -24.12 -5.86 -4.88
C PRO A 45 -24.28 -6.16 -3.39
N GLY A 46 -24.20 -5.13 -2.56
CA GLY A 46 -24.34 -5.25 -1.10
C GLY A 46 -23.03 -5.42 -0.33
N ASP A 47 -21.94 -5.80 -1.01
CA ASP A 47 -20.60 -5.85 -0.40
C ASP A 47 -20.17 -4.47 0.11
N THR A 48 -19.44 -4.43 1.22
CA THR A 48 -19.04 -3.18 1.86
C THR A 48 -17.55 -3.08 2.15
N PHE A 49 -17.04 -1.86 2.09
CA PHE A 49 -15.72 -1.45 2.55
C PHE A 49 -15.89 -0.43 3.66
N SER A 50 -15.18 -0.57 4.78
CA SER A 50 -15.31 0.35 5.90
C SER A 50 -14.03 0.54 6.71
N PHE A 51 -13.97 1.70 7.36
CA PHE A 51 -12.94 2.05 8.33
C PHE A 51 -13.44 3.20 9.22
N ARG A 52 -12.78 3.38 10.35
CA ARG A 52 -13.02 4.49 11.28
C ARG A 52 -11.75 5.31 11.42
N PHE A 53 -11.83 6.62 11.38
CA PHE A 53 -10.67 7.50 11.53
C PHE A 53 -11.02 8.67 12.47
N TYR A 54 -10.01 9.44 12.88
CA TYR A 54 -10.17 10.69 13.60
C TYR A 54 -9.58 11.82 12.76
N GLY A 55 -10.41 12.80 12.39
CA GLY A 55 -9.98 13.83 11.45
C GLY A 55 -11.10 14.75 10.98
N THR A 56 -10.79 15.57 9.97
CA THR A 56 -11.67 16.62 9.41
C THR A 56 -11.99 16.43 7.94
N TYR A 57 -11.32 15.49 7.26
CA TYR A 57 -11.50 15.24 5.84
C TYR A 57 -11.21 13.79 5.52
N VAL A 58 -11.93 13.24 4.55
CA VAL A 58 -11.68 11.91 3.99
C VAL A 58 -11.90 11.90 2.50
N ALA A 59 -11.11 11.09 1.80
CA ALA A 59 -11.29 10.79 0.39
C ALA A 59 -10.99 9.33 0.08
N LEU A 60 -11.80 8.75 -0.80
CA LEU A 60 -11.68 7.39 -1.31
C LEU A 60 -11.25 7.45 -2.78
N TYR A 61 -10.23 6.68 -3.14
CA TYR A 61 -9.71 6.59 -4.48
C TYR A 61 -9.84 5.17 -5.03
N GLY A 62 -9.99 5.09 -6.34
CA GLY A 62 -10.13 3.84 -7.07
C GLY A 62 -10.08 4.11 -8.55
N SER A 63 -10.81 3.32 -9.31
CA SER A 63 -10.91 3.44 -10.75
C SER A 63 -12.34 3.75 -11.20
N LYS A 64 -12.43 4.46 -12.33
CA LYS A 64 -13.66 4.57 -13.10
C LYS A 64 -13.48 3.84 -14.42
N ARG A 65 -14.32 2.86 -14.68
CA ARG A 65 -14.22 1.96 -15.85
C ARG A 65 -15.61 1.62 -16.39
N PRO A 66 -15.72 1.11 -17.63
CA PRO A 66 -17.03 0.80 -18.22
C PRO A 66 -17.79 -0.34 -17.52
N SER A 67 -17.08 -1.17 -16.76
CA SER A 67 -17.66 -2.24 -15.93
C SER A 67 -17.98 -1.78 -14.50
N SER A 68 -17.55 -0.58 -14.12
CA SER A 68 -17.69 -0.10 -12.75
C SER A 68 -19.07 0.50 -12.55
N GLY A 69 -19.89 -0.13 -11.73
CA GLY A 69 -21.28 0.28 -11.54
C GLY A 69 -21.44 1.41 -10.54
N LYS A 70 -22.57 1.47 -9.84
CA LYS A 70 -22.86 2.46 -8.81
C LYS A 70 -22.37 2.04 -7.43
N TYR A 71 -22.16 3.02 -6.58
CA TYR A 71 -21.82 2.83 -5.17
C TYR A 71 -22.49 3.91 -4.33
N GLN A 72 -22.61 3.66 -3.05
CA GLN A 72 -23.12 4.61 -2.08
C GLN A 72 -22.16 4.71 -0.91
N VAL A 73 -21.91 5.92 -0.43
CA VAL A 73 -21.07 6.16 0.74
C VAL A 73 -21.93 6.68 1.88
N THR A 74 -21.71 6.14 3.06
CA THR A 74 -22.24 6.64 4.32
C THR A 74 -21.06 7.10 5.17
N VAL A 75 -21.16 8.30 5.75
CA VAL A 75 -20.22 8.79 6.76
C VAL A 75 -21.01 9.06 8.03
N ASP A 76 -20.67 8.34 9.09
CA ASP A 76 -21.46 8.24 10.33
C ASP A 76 -22.90 7.81 10.03
N ASP A 77 -23.88 8.64 10.38
CA ASP A 77 -25.30 8.41 10.10
C ASP A 77 -25.78 9.10 8.81
N ASN A 78 -24.89 9.81 8.10
CA ASN A 78 -25.25 10.55 6.89
C ASN A 78 -25.00 9.71 5.62
N VAL A 79 -26.09 9.38 4.93
CA VAL A 79 -26.06 8.63 3.67
C VAL A 79 -25.97 9.59 2.49
N PHE A 80 -24.90 9.50 1.71
CA PHE A 80 -24.70 10.34 0.53
C PHE A 80 -25.43 9.77 -0.70
N PRO A 81 -25.73 10.61 -1.71
CA PRO A 81 -26.33 10.13 -2.96
C PRO A 81 -25.43 9.11 -3.67
N GLU A 82 -26.06 8.13 -4.31
CA GLU A 82 -25.34 7.16 -5.15
C GLU A 82 -24.47 7.87 -6.20
N GLN A 83 -23.25 7.37 -6.35
CA GLN A 83 -22.28 7.85 -7.32
C GLN A 83 -22.00 6.78 -8.37
N SER A 84 -21.64 7.22 -9.57
CA SER A 84 -21.28 6.31 -10.66
C SER A 84 -19.78 6.05 -10.67
N GLY A 85 -19.42 4.77 -10.74
CA GLY A 85 -18.06 4.32 -11.06
C GLY A 85 -17.77 4.32 -12.55
N ASN A 86 -18.73 4.62 -13.41
CA ASN A 86 -18.45 4.72 -14.84
C ASN A 86 -17.76 6.04 -15.17
N VAL A 87 -16.93 6.01 -16.20
CA VAL A 87 -16.41 7.22 -16.82
C VAL A 87 -17.57 7.89 -17.58
N PRO A 88 -17.78 9.22 -17.48
CA PRO A 88 -18.84 9.90 -18.21
C PRO A 88 -18.79 9.61 -19.71
N GLU A 89 -19.95 9.48 -20.34
CA GLU A 89 -20.03 9.21 -21.76
C GLU A 89 -19.31 10.31 -22.57
N GLY A 90 -18.54 9.90 -23.58
CA GLY A 90 -17.71 10.82 -24.38
C GLY A 90 -16.32 11.10 -23.79
N THR A 91 -16.03 10.69 -22.56
CA THR A 91 -14.68 10.80 -22.00
C THR A 91 -13.74 9.79 -22.65
N VAL A 92 -12.64 10.28 -23.25
CA VAL A 92 -11.54 9.45 -23.75
C VAL A 92 -10.27 9.84 -22.99
N THR A 93 -9.65 8.87 -22.34
CA THR A 93 -8.35 9.03 -21.68
C THR A 93 -7.27 8.33 -22.49
N ILE A 94 -6.00 8.51 -22.10
CA ILE A 94 -4.87 7.75 -22.66
C ILE A 94 -5.00 6.23 -22.45
N PHE A 95 -5.90 5.79 -21.56
CA PHE A 95 -6.22 4.38 -21.28
C PHE A 95 -7.60 3.96 -21.83
N GLY A 96 -8.10 4.71 -22.81
CA GLY A 96 -9.45 4.54 -23.35
C GLY A 96 -10.51 5.09 -22.40
N ARG A 97 -11.64 4.40 -22.24
CA ARG A 97 -12.70 4.81 -21.30
C ARG A 97 -12.39 4.35 -19.88
N ARG A 98 -11.20 4.67 -19.35
CA ARG A 98 -10.74 4.26 -18.00
C ARG A 98 -9.99 5.37 -17.30
N GLN A 99 -10.20 5.52 -15.99
CA GLN A 99 -9.46 6.40 -15.10
C GLN A 99 -9.02 5.59 -13.88
N PHE A 100 -7.79 5.80 -13.41
CA PHE A 100 -7.19 5.12 -12.26
C PHE A 100 -6.73 6.16 -11.26
N GLN A 101 -6.53 5.77 -9.99
CA GLN A 101 -6.19 6.68 -8.90
C GLN A 101 -7.15 7.89 -8.86
N THR A 102 -8.42 7.69 -9.23
CA THR A 102 -9.41 8.76 -9.36
C THR A 102 -10.23 8.88 -8.08
N LEU A 103 -10.54 10.12 -7.72
CA LEU A 103 -11.43 10.42 -6.61
C LEU A 103 -12.82 9.80 -6.85
N LEU A 104 -13.23 8.92 -5.95
CA LEU A 104 -14.56 8.33 -5.91
C LEU A 104 -15.47 9.12 -4.98
N PHE A 105 -14.97 9.52 -3.82
CA PHE A 105 -15.75 10.23 -2.82
C PHE A 105 -14.84 11.09 -1.96
N SER A 106 -15.31 12.26 -1.56
CA SER A 106 -14.68 13.04 -0.50
C SER A 106 -15.71 13.89 0.24
N THR A 107 -15.45 14.18 1.50
CA THR A 107 -16.22 15.16 2.27
C THR A 107 -15.35 15.81 3.35
N ASN A 108 -15.67 17.07 3.67
CA ASN A 108 -15.20 17.73 4.88
C ASN A 108 -16.13 17.37 6.04
N LEU A 109 -15.57 17.31 7.24
CA LEU A 109 -16.22 16.91 8.47
C LEU A 109 -15.75 17.82 9.61
N THR A 110 -16.55 17.91 10.66
CA THR A 110 -16.07 18.48 11.93
C THR A 110 -14.96 17.61 12.49
N LEU A 111 -14.01 18.16 13.25
CA LEU A 111 -13.00 17.30 13.87
C LEU A 111 -13.66 16.29 14.82
N GLY A 112 -13.45 15.00 14.57
CA GLY A 112 -14.03 13.96 15.39
C GLY A 112 -13.68 12.56 14.90
N PHE A 113 -14.22 11.56 15.60
CA PHE A 113 -14.19 10.18 15.11
C PHE A 113 -15.31 10.00 14.09
N HIS A 114 -14.95 9.49 12.91
CA HIS A 114 -15.89 9.24 11.82
C HIS A 114 -15.78 7.81 11.33
N THR A 115 -16.92 7.20 11.01
CA THR A 115 -17.00 5.89 10.38
C THR A 115 -17.41 6.04 8.93
N VAL A 116 -16.60 5.54 8.00
CA VAL A 116 -16.90 5.56 6.57
C VAL A 116 -17.28 4.16 6.12
N ILE A 117 -18.38 4.06 5.39
CA ILE A 117 -18.85 2.81 4.78
C ILE A 117 -19.15 3.08 3.31
N LEU A 118 -18.44 2.42 2.41
CA LEU A 118 -18.81 2.33 1.02
C LEU A 118 -19.56 1.02 0.78
N ARG A 119 -20.73 1.09 0.15
CA ARG A 119 -21.52 -0.06 -0.30
C ARG A 119 -21.50 -0.16 -1.82
N ASN A 120 -21.18 -1.33 -2.35
CA ASN A 120 -21.33 -1.61 -3.76
C ASN A 120 -22.82 -1.75 -4.11
N VAL A 121 -23.32 -0.96 -5.06
CA VAL A 121 -24.76 -0.96 -5.43
C VAL A 121 -25.00 -1.85 -6.65
N ASP A 122 -24.20 -1.68 -7.69
CA ASP A 122 -24.21 -2.53 -8.87
C ASP A 122 -22.83 -2.54 -9.54
N GLY A 123 -22.63 -3.47 -10.48
CA GLY A 123 -21.38 -3.61 -11.23
C GLY A 123 -20.13 -3.82 -10.36
N ALA A 124 -18.97 -3.56 -10.95
CA ALA A 124 -17.69 -3.66 -10.23
C ALA A 124 -17.41 -2.41 -9.40
N ARG A 125 -16.76 -2.58 -8.25
CA ARG A 125 -16.16 -1.52 -7.45
C ARG A 125 -14.80 -1.96 -6.97
N ASP A 126 -13.82 -1.11 -7.24
CA ASP A 126 -12.50 -1.21 -6.66
C ASP A 126 -12.20 -0.07 -5.67
N ILE A 127 -11.31 -0.36 -4.73
CA ILE A 127 -10.63 0.59 -3.86
C ILE A 127 -9.13 0.46 -4.15
N ASP A 128 -8.48 1.60 -4.37
CA ASP A 128 -7.03 1.71 -4.64
C ASP A 128 -6.32 2.18 -3.36
N PHE A 129 -6.67 3.36 -2.88
CA PHE A 129 -6.18 3.89 -1.61
C PHE A 129 -7.19 4.85 -0.99
N VAL A 130 -6.96 5.16 0.28
CA VAL A 130 -7.76 6.12 1.06
C VAL A 130 -6.83 7.18 1.60
N THR A 131 -7.34 8.41 1.66
CA THR A 131 -6.68 9.50 2.37
C THR A 131 -7.59 10.10 3.43
N TRP A 132 -7.05 10.52 4.56
CA TRP A 132 -7.77 11.37 5.51
C TRP A 132 -6.85 12.41 6.13
N GLN A 133 -7.44 13.53 6.57
CA GLN A 133 -6.72 14.58 7.27
C GLN A 133 -6.86 14.38 8.78
N GLY A 134 -5.76 14.06 9.45
CA GLY A 134 -5.66 14.04 10.90
C GLY A 134 -5.11 15.37 11.44
N SER A 135 -5.34 15.62 12.72
CA SER A 135 -4.77 16.76 13.44
C SER A 135 -4.40 16.37 14.88
N VAL A 136 -3.40 17.05 15.42
CA VAL A 136 -2.91 16.87 16.81
C VAL A 136 -2.56 18.23 17.40
N GLY A 137 -2.52 18.36 18.73
CA GLY A 137 -2.04 19.55 19.42
C GLY A 137 -2.95 20.77 19.27
N GLU A 138 -2.40 21.95 19.55
CA GLU A 138 -3.13 23.23 19.57
C GLU A 138 -2.98 24.03 18.26
N GLU A 139 -3.74 25.12 18.11
CA GLU A 139 -3.53 26.06 17.01
C GLU A 139 -2.12 26.68 17.00
N ASP A 140 -1.62 26.98 15.80
CA ASP A 140 -0.31 27.62 15.57
C ASP A 140 0.94 26.89 16.10
N GLU A 141 0.90 25.55 16.13
CA GLU A 141 2.06 24.72 16.47
C GLU A 141 2.55 23.84 15.30
N ASP A 142 3.82 23.45 15.36
CA ASP A 142 4.42 22.54 14.39
C ASP A 142 3.99 21.09 14.62
N LEU A 143 3.71 20.37 13.52
CA LEU A 143 3.55 18.93 13.57
C LEU A 143 4.90 18.27 13.88
N VAL A 144 4.90 17.34 14.84
CA VAL A 144 6.04 16.47 15.15
C VAL A 144 5.64 15.03 14.87
N VAL A 145 6.34 14.37 13.95
CA VAL A 145 6.14 12.94 13.66
C VAL A 145 7.41 12.17 14.03
N ASN A 146 7.31 11.27 14.99
CA ASN A 146 8.42 10.40 15.40
C ASN A 146 8.22 8.99 14.85
N THR A 147 9.10 8.57 13.96
CA THR A 147 9.17 7.17 13.50
C THR A 147 9.98 6.34 14.49
N ILE A 148 9.32 5.37 15.12
CA ILE A 148 9.88 4.46 16.11
C ILE A 148 10.09 3.11 15.45
N GLN A 149 11.33 2.75 15.17
CA GLN A 149 11.68 1.44 14.62
C GLN A 149 11.35 0.32 15.60
N ASP A 150 11.00 -0.87 15.10
CA ASP A 150 10.76 -2.09 15.90
C ASP A 150 11.85 -2.36 16.94
N SER A 151 13.11 -2.05 16.60
CA SER A 151 14.27 -2.27 17.47
C SER A 151 14.42 -1.22 18.59
N HIS A 152 13.60 -0.16 18.60
CA HIS A 152 13.68 0.91 19.58
C HIS A 152 13.30 0.40 20.99
N PRO A 153 13.98 0.84 22.07
CA PRO A 153 13.70 0.39 23.44
C PRO A 153 12.30 0.70 23.98
N ALA A 154 11.52 1.53 23.28
CA ALA A 154 10.11 1.78 23.60
C ALA A 154 9.20 0.58 23.25
N PHE A 155 9.67 -0.32 22.39
CA PHE A 155 9.01 -1.59 22.11
C PHE A 155 9.42 -2.65 23.13
N ALA A 156 8.42 -3.38 23.61
CA ALA A 156 8.60 -4.57 24.43
C ALA A 156 7.86 -5.75 23.78
N TYR A 157 8.59 -6.85 23.57
CA TYR A 157 8.09 -8.06 22.93
C TYR A 157 7.98 -9.20 23.95
N ASN A 158 6.79 -9.80 24.09
CA ASN A 158 6.52 -10.82 25.09
C ASN A 158 5.75 -12.03 24.52
N PRO A 159 6.12 -13.28 24.88
CA PRO A 159 7.40 -13.63 25.50
C PRO A 159 8.55 -13.32 24.52
N PRO A 160 9.72 -12.83 24.97
CA PRO A 160 10.79 -12.39 24.07
C PRO A 160 11.26 -13.46 23.07
N LYS A 161 11.18 -14.75 23.45
CA LYS A 161 11.60 -15.87 22.61
C LYS A 161 10.63 -16.15 21.44
N ALA A 162 9.39 -15.66 21.50
CA ALA A 162 8.43 -15.79 20.42
C ALA A 162 8.78 -14.89 19.22
N TRP A 163 9.59 -13.84 19.45
CA TRP A 163 9.83 -12.78 18.46
C TRP A 163 11.21 -12.92 17.81
N ILE A 164 11.22 -13.24 16.52
CA ILE A 164 12.42 -13.26 15.68
C ILE A 164 12.70 -11.87 15.10
N LYS A 165 13.98 -11.52 14.91
CA LYS A 165 14.43 -10.20 14.42
C LYS A 165 14.71 -10.12 12.92
N ASN A 166 14.60 -11.26 12.23
CA ASN A 166 14.89 -11.40 10.81
C ASN A 166 13.72 -12.11 10.11
N PRO A 167 12.51 -11.50 10.09
CA PRO A 167 11.39 -12.09 9.37
C PRO A 167 11.65 -12.24 7.88
N ALA A 168 10.82 -13.04 7.21
CA ALA A 168 10.83 -13.14 5.76
C ALA A 168 10.65 -11.75 5.14
N ASN A 169 11.41 -11.47 4.07
CA ASN A 169 11.40 -10.18 3.36
C ASN A 169 11.76 -8.95 4.22
N VAL A 170 12.45 -9.11 5.36
CA VAL A 170 12.86 -7.99 6.23
C VAL A 170 13.61 -6.87 5.50
N THR A 171 14.31 -7.17 4.39
CA THR A 171 14.98 -6.15 3.55
C THR A 171 14.01 -5.16 2.89
N THR A 172 12.71 -5.48 2.84
CA THR A 172 11.65 -4.62 2.31
C THR A 172 10.98 -3.76 3.39
N TYR A 173 11.33 -3.97 4.66
CA TYR A 173 10.80 -3.24 5.80
C TYR A 173 11.52 -1.89 5.94
N SER A 174 10.97 -0.98 6.75
CA SER A 174 11.66 0.24 7.14
C SER A 174 12.96 -0.10 7.87
N GLY A 175 14.05 0.62 7.56
CA GLY A 175 15.36 0.34 8.17
C GLY A 175 15.94 -1.06 7.91
N ALA A 176 15.30 -1.90 7.08
CA ALA A 176 15.59 -3.32 6.95
C ALA A 176 15.59 -4.07 8.31
N SER A 177 14.71 -3.66 9.24
CA SER A 177 14.50 -4.31 10.53
C SER A 177 13.03 -4.66 10.74
N GLY A 178 12.77 -5.64 11.61
CA GLY A 178 11.42 -6.06 11.94
C GLY A 178 11.42 -7.15 13.00
N HIS A 179 10.39 -7.17 13.84
CA HIS A 179 10.15 -8.28 14.76
C HIS A 179 8.89 -9.04 14.34
N ALA A 180 8.97 -10.37 14.27
CA ALA A 180 7.83 -11.22 13.94
C ALA A 180 7.66 -12.38 14.90
N SER A 181 6.42 -12.81 15.11
CA SER A 181 6.08 -13.94 15.95
C SER A 181 5.10 -14.87 15.25
N HIS A 182 5.36 -16.18 15.39
CA HIS A 182 4.47 -17.27 14.99
C HIS A 182 3.67 -17.83 16.17
N GLU A 183 3.84 -17.27 17.38
CA GLU A 183 3.21 -17.77 18.60
C GLU A 183 1.94 -16.97 18.93
N VAL A 184 0.78 -17.62 18.82
CA VAL A 184 -0.50 -17.04 19.26
C VAL A 184 -0.43 -16.68 20.74
N GLY A 185 -0.94 -15.50 21.09
CA GLY A 185 -0.88 -14.91 22.42
C GLY A 185 0.36 -14.05 22.68
N SER A 186 1.36 -14.07 21.78
CA SER A 186 2.50 -13.15 21.85
C SER A 186 2.08 -11.70 21.59
N THR A 187 2.80 -10.76 22.20
CA THR A 187 2.43 -9.34 22.25
C THR A 187 3.62 -8.45 21.94
N ALA A 188 3.40 -7.40 21.13
CA ALA A 188 4.28 -6.26 20.99
C ALA A 188 3.63 -5.04 21.64
N THR A 189 4.34 -4.40 22.56
CA THR A 189 3.84 -3.23 23.31
C THR A 189 4.73 -2.04 23.02
N LEU A 190 4.16 -0.93 22.56
CA LEU A 190 4.83 0.36 22.44
C LEU A 190 4.43 1.25 23.61
N SER A 191 5.40 1.69 24.40
CA SER A 191 5.20 2.66 25.47
C SER A 191 5.85 3.99 25.10
N PHE A 192 5.06 5.05 25.00
CA PHE A 192 5.58 6.41 24.82
C PHE A 192 5.29 7.21 26.09
N LYS A 193 6.17 6.97 27.06
CA LYS A 193 6.07 7.38 28.47
C LYS A 193 6.80 8.70 28.72
N VAL A 194 6.09 9.69 29.27
CA VAL A 194 6.56 10.79 30.10
C VAL A 194 7.13 10.24 31.40
N TRP A 195 8.41 10.52 31.64
CA TRP A 195 8.92 10.65 33.01
C TRP A 195 9.23 12.12 33.24
N LEU A 196 8.43 12.74 34.11
CA LEU A 196 8.89 13.88 34.87
C LEU A 196 9.15 13.35 36.29
N ASP A 197 10.36 12.86 36.52
CA ASP A 197 10.88 12.75 37.89
C ASP A 197 11.89 13.86 38.09
N THR A 198 11.37 15.04 38.38
CA THR A 198 12.17 16.05 39.05
C THR A 198 12.13 15.72 40.53
N PHE A 199 13.11 14.98 41.06
CA PHE A 199 13.35 15.04 42.50
C PHE A 199 14.81 14.81 42.93
N LEU A 200 15.31 15.86 43.59
CA LEU A 200 16.14 15.94 44.80
C LEU A 200 17.52 16.58 44.67
N CYS A 201 17.70 17.55 45.56
CA CYS A 201 18.83 18.44 45.76
C CYS A 201 20.20 17.74 45.77
N GLY A 202 21.15 18.33 45.04
CA GLY A 202 22.52 18.46 45.56
C GLY A 202 23.56 17.41 45.16
N GLN A 203 23.37 16.65 44.09
CA GLN A 203 24.45 15.82 43.51
C GLN A 203 24.54 16.00 41.99
N PRO A 204 25.74 16.19 41.41
CA PRO A 204 25.91 16.15 39.95
C PRO A 204 25.80 14.70 39.48
N MET A 205 24.63 14.33 38.96
CA MET A 205 24.37 13.03 38.31
C MET A 205 24.69 13.11 36.81
N PRO A 206 25.10 11.99 36.16
CA PRO A 206 25.32 11.95 34.71
C PRO A 206 24.01 12.23 33.95
N ILE A 207 24.12 12.96 32.85
CA ILE A 207 23.00 13.36 31.99
C ILE A 207 22.39 12.11 31.36
N LEU A 208 21.28 11.62 31.93
CA LEU A 208 20.37 10.70 31.24
C LEU A 208 19.58 11.50 30.21
N THR A 209 19.93 11.36 28.93
CA THR A 209 19.13 11.86 27.83
C THR A 209 17.93 10.92 27.63
N TYR A 210 16.75 11.36 28.04
CA TYR A 210 15.50 10.64 27.80
C TYR A 210 14.94 11.01 26.42
N VAL A 211 14.58 10.01 25.61
CA VAL A 211 13.79 10.20 24.39
C VAL A 211 12.34 10.37 24.82
N LEU A 212 11.83 11.58 24.66
CA LEU A 212 10.51 11.93 25.16
C LEU A 212 9.52 11.80 24.00
N LEU A 213 8.93 10.60 23.87
CA LEU A 213 7.88 10.31 22.91
C LEU A 213 6.57 10.76 23.51
N LYS A 214 6.05 11.89 23.06
CA LYS A 214 4.66 12.29 23.31
C LYS A 214 3.93 12.27 22.00
N GLY A 215 2.62 12.05 22.03
CA GLY A 215 1.79 12.02 20.84
C GLY A 215 0.32 11.82 21.17
N GLU A 216 -0.53 12.45 20.38
CA GLU A 216 -1.98 12.30 20.44
C GLU A 216 -2.51 11.27 19.45
N ALA A 217 -1.66 10.80 18.53
CA ALA A 217 -1.96 9.69 17.66
C ALA A 217 -0.77 8.75 17.46
N VAL A 218 -1.08 7.49 17.22
CA VAL A 218 -0.14 6.41 16.94
C VAL A 218 -0.59 5.61 15.72
N ALA A 219 0.33 5.31 14.83
CA ALA A 219 0.12 4.39 13.71
C ALA A 219 1.12 3.24 13.79
N PHE A 220 0.66 1.99 13.70
CA PHE A 220 1.54 0.82 13.58
C PHE A 220 1.61 0.37 12.14
N PHE A 221 2.82 0.04 11.71
CA PHE A 221 3.11 -0.47 10.38
C PHE A 221 3.76 -1.85 10.45
N GLY A 222 3.45 -2.65 9.45
CA GLY A 222 4.03 -3.97 9.28
C GLY A 222 3.47 -4.64 8.02
N PRO A 223 3.82 -5.91 7.79
CA PRO A 223 3.44 -6.57 6.56
C PRO A 223 1.99 -7.04 6.57
N SER A 224 1.37 -7.00 5.40
CA SER A 224 0.17 -7.78 5.08
C SER A 224 0.48 -8.79 3.98
N GLY A 225 -0.23 -9.91 3.93
CA GLY A 225 0.02 -10.96 2.94
C GLY A 225 -0.52 -12.34 3.28
N PRO A 226 -0.26 -13.37 2.44
CA PRO A 226 -0.93 -14.67 2.56
C PRO A 226 -0.63 -15.43 3.85
N PHE A 227 0.55 -15.16 4.41
CA PHE A 227 1.05 -15.74 5.66
C PHE A 227 1.12 -14.72 6.79
N SER A 228 0.54 -13.52 6.62
CA SER A 228 0.38 -12.59 7.73
C SER A 228 -0.79 -13.02 8.63
N ALA A 229 -0.78 -12.58 9.88
CA ALA A 229 -1.71 -12.99 10.93
C ALA A 229 -3.18 -13.02 10.47
N PHE A 230 -3.82 -14.19 10.60
CA PHE A 230 -5.25 -14.33 10.34
C PHE A 230 -6.07 -13.38 11.20
N SER A 231 -5.75 -13.30 12.50
CA SER A 231 -6.21 -12.18 13.32
C SER A 231 -5.16 -11.70 14.33
N TYR A 232 -5.17 -10.39 14.55
CA TYR A 232 -4.47 -9.74 15.65
C TYR A 232 -5.38 -8.73 16.31
N THR A 233 -5.07 -8.38 17.55
CA THR A 233 -5.82 -7.37 18.28
C THR A 233 -4.94 -6.21 18.70
N VAL A 234 -5.54 -5.02 18.81
CA VAL A 234 -4.87 -3.82 19.31
C VAL A 234 -5.67 -3.25 20.46
N GLN A 235 -4.96 -2.84 21.51
CA GLN A 235 -5.53 -2.14 22.66
C GLN A 235 -4.64 -0.95 23.03
N VAL A 236 -5.24 0.22 23.19
CA VAL A 236 -4.55 1.45 23.63
C VAL A 236 -5.12 1.89 24.97
N ASP A 237 -4.29 2.04 26.00
CA ASP A 237 -4.65 2.55 27.35
C ASP A 237 -5.82 1.85 28.04
N GLY A 238 -6.02 0.56 27.78
CA GLY A 238 -7.16 -0.18 28.33
C GLY A 238 -8.51 0.17 27.69
N LYS A 239 -8.54 0.97 26.60
CA LYS A 239 -9.73 1.13 25.74
C LYS A 239 -10.18 -0.23 25.18
N PRO A 240 -11.39 -0.32 24.59
CA PRO A 240 -11.87 -1.56 23.98
C PRO A 240 -10.86 -2.14 22.98
N VAL A 241 -10.77 -3.47 22.97
CA VAL A 241 -9.88 -4.20 22.08
C VAL A 241 -10.47 -4.19 20.66
N GLU A 242 -9.66 -3.77 19.69
CA GLU A 242 -10.01 -3.80 18.26
C GLU A 242 -9.36 -5.02 17.62
N THR A 243 -10.04 -5.66 16.66
CA THR A 243 -9.57 -6.87 15.98
C THR A 243 -9.42 -6.61 14.49
N PHE A 244 -8.30 -7.08 13.93
CA PHE A 244 -7.93 -6.87 12.54
C PHE A 244 -7.37 -8.17 11.94
N SER A 245 -7.21 -8.19 10.63
CA SER A 245 -6.57 -9.28 9.90
C SER A 245 -5.48 -8.72 9.00
N ALA A 246 -4.25 -9.21 9.17
CA ALA A 246 -3.14 -8.85 8.29
C ALA A 246 -3.09 -9.75 7.05
N ARG A 247 -3.94 -10.78 6.98
CA ARG A 247 -3.99 -11.73 5.89
C ARG A 247 -4.56 -11.07 4.64
N LYS A 248 -3.79 -11.09 3.56
CA LYS A 248 -4.16 -10.55 2.23
C LYS A 248 -3.64 -11.50 1.14
N ASP A 249 -4.18 -11.40 -0.07
CA ASP A 249 -3.77 -12.28 -1.17
C ASP A 249 -2.32 -12.06 -1.62
N ARG A 250 -1.75 -10.88 -1.33
CA ARG A 250 -0.42 -10.48 -1.78
C ARG A 250 0.37 -9.86 -0.65
N PHE A 251 1.67 -10.14 -0.64
CA PHE A 251 2.60 -9.57 0.32
C PHE A 251 2.86 -8.08 0.05
N ARG A 252 2.81 -7.27 1.10
CA ARG A 252 3.22 -5.87 1.16
C ARG A 252 3.85 -5.62 2.53
N SER A 253 5.00 -4.95 2.59
CA SER A 253 5.79 -4.87 3.82
C SER A 253 5.43 -3.71 4.76
N LYS A 254 4.93 -2.60 4.23
CA LYS A 254 4.76 -1.33 4.96
C LYS A 254 3.30 -0.88 5.02
N GLN A 255 2.46 -1.75 5.53
CA GLN A 255 1.01 -1.53 5.54
C GLN A 255 0.53 -1.06 6.91
N LEU A 256 -0.47 -0.18 6.92
CA LEU A 256 -1.08 0.31 8.16
C LEU A 256 -1.81 -0.85 8.86
N LEU A 257 -1.28 -1.26 10.00
CA LEU A 257 -1.90 -2.26 10.86
C LEU A 257 -2.94 -1.63 11.79
N TYR A 258 -2.68 -0.43 12.28
CA TYR A 258 -3.54 0.25 13.23
C TYR A 258 -3.29 1.75 13.21
N TYR A 259 -4.34 2.53 13.39
CA TYR A 259 -4.28 3.96 13.67
C TYR A 259 -5.19 4.28 14.85
N GLY A 260 -4.64 4.96 15.86
CA GLY A 260 -5.39 5.48 16.99
C GLY A 260 -5.02 6.94 17.23
N ALA A 261 -6.01 7.78 17.48
CA ALA A 261 -5.84 9.21 17.68
C ALA A 261 -6.75 9.73 18.78
N ASN A 262 -6.67 11.04 19.06
CA ASN A 262 -7.36 11.67 20.19
C ASN A 262 -7.06 10.91 21.50
N LEU A 263 -5.78 10.57 21.69
CA LEU A 263 -5.31 9.92 22.90
C LEU A 263 -5.21 10.93 24.06
N GLY A 264 -5.11 12.22 23.73
CA GLY A 264 -4.85 13.31 24.67
C GLY A 264 -3.36 13.42 24.99
N ALA A 265 -3.02 14.39 25.84
CA ALA A 265 -1.67 14.48 26.39
C ALA A 265 -1.47 13.41 27.48
N GLY A 266 -0.36 12.68 27.43
CA GLY A 266 0.00 11.78 28.51
C GLY A 266 0.85 10.60 28.10
N ASN A 267 0.88 9.62 29.01
CA ASN A 267 1.52 8.34 28.80
C ASN A 267 0.52 7.40 28.17
N HIS A 268 0.92 6.82 27.05
CA HIS A 268 0.09 5.84 26.38
C HIS A 268 0.85 4.55 26.17
N VAL A 269 0.09 3.46 26.21
CA VAL A 269 0.56 2.12 25.96
C VAL A 269 -0.34 1.49 24.91
N ALA A 270 0.24 1.25 23.74
CA ALA A 270 -0.43 0.52 22.68
C ALA A 270 0.12 -0.91 22.60
N LYS A 271 -0.76 -1.89 22.70
CA LYS A 271 -0.45 -3.32 22.72
C LYS A 271 -1.08 -4.01 21.52
N VAL A 272 -0.25 -4.61 20.69
CA VAL A 272 -0.64 -5.48 19.58
C VAL A 272 -0.46 -6.93 20.01
N THR A 273 -1.48 -7.78 19.86
CA THR A 273 -1.45 -9.20 20.25
C THR A 273 -1.72 -10.08 19.05
N PHE A 274 -0.89 -11.10 18.83
CA PHE A 274 -1.18 -12.12 17.83
C PHE A 274 -2.33 -13.00 18.34
N ALA A 275 -3.53 -12.81 17.80
CA ALA A 275 -4.75 -13.31 18.42
C ALA A 275 -5.15 -14.71 17.94
N SER A 276 -4.99 -15.00 16.65
CA SER A 276 -5.21 -16.34 16.13
C SER A 276 -4.49 -16.59 14.81
N SER A 277 -4.24 -17.86 14.55
CA SER A 277 -3.69 -18.38 13.30
C SER A 277 -4.58 -19.53 12.80
N GLN A 278 -4.71 -19.64 11.48
CA GLN A 278 -5.37 -20.77 10.81
C GLN A 278 -4.38 -21.80 10.28
N ILE A 279 -3.14 -21.39 10.01
CA ILE A 279 -2.06 -22.26 9.53
C ILE A 279 -0.74 -21.96 10.26
N PRO A 280 0.13 -22.97 10.49
CA PRO A 280 1.37 -22.80 11.27
C PRO A 280 2.34 -21.74 10.74
N GLU A 281 2.32 -21.47 9.43
CA GLU A 281 3.21 -20.52 8.77
C GLU A 281 2.80 -19.05 9.00
N GLU A 282 1.59 -18.80 9.52
CA GLU A 282 1.12 -17.44 9.76
C GLU A 282 1.93 -16.74 10.86
N TYR A 283 2.15 -15.43 10.69
CA TYR A 283 2.88 -14.62 11.66
C TYR A 283 2.32 -13.21 11.81
N LEU A 284 2.45 -12.65 13.00
CA LEU A 284 2.31 -11.20 13.24
C LEU A 284 3.70 -10.58 13.20
N ALA A 285 3.87 -9.49 12.44
CA ALA A 285 5.12 -8.75 12.42
C ALA A 285 4.90 -7.24 12.58
N ILE A 286 5.86 -6.60 13.23
CA ILE A 286 5.94 -5.16 13.44
C ILE A 286 7.19 -4.65 12.70
N ASP A 287 7.00 -3.64 11.85
CA ASP A 287 8.08 -2.95 11.13
C ASP A 287 8.48 -1.68 11.90
N TYR A 288 7.54 -0.74 12.05
CA TYR A 288 7.75 0.47 12.85
C TYR A 288 6.41 1.02 13.34
N ALA A 289 6.48 2.07 14.16
CA ALA A 289 5.33 2.89 14.49
C ALA A 289 5.63 4.36 14.22
N GLU A 290 4.59 5.15 13.97
CA GLU A 290 4.67 6.61 13.95
C GLU A 290 3.87 7.17 15.11
N ILE A 291 4.45 8.16 15.79
CA ILE A 291 3.81 8.90 16.86
C ILE A 291 3.67 10.34 16.39
N TYR A 292 2.42 10.81 16.30
CA TYR A 292 2.07 12.15 15.86
C TYR A 292 1.82 13.03 17.09
N SER A 293 2.48 14.19 17.14
CA SER A 293 2.50 15.09 18.27
C SER A 293 2.68 16.54 17.85
N ALA A 294 2.75 17.43 18.85
CA ALA A 294 3.01 18.85 18.73
C ALA A 294 3.75 19.34 20.00
N PRO A 295 4.41 20.52 19.96
CA PRO A 295 5.04 21.15 21.13
C PRO A 295 4.17 21.23 22.39
N SER A 296 2.89 21.59 22.30
CA SER A 296 1.95 21.61 23.45
C SER A 296 1.81 20.24 24.11
N LEU A 297 1.76 19.21 23.29
CA LEU A 297 1.71 17.83 23.73
C LEU A 297 3.04 17.38 24.30
N GLY A 298 4.10 18.17 24.12
CA GLY A 298 5.53 17.99 24.40
C GLY A 298 6.24 17.02 23.48
N GLY A 299 5.71 16.86 22.27
CA GLY A 299 6.48 16.34 21.17
C GLY A 299 7.63 17.29 20.89
N GLY A 300 8.83 16.75 20.72
CA GLY A 300 9.98 17.51 20.28
C GLY A 300 10.82 16.64 19.37
N TYR A 301 11.49 17.26 18.41
CA TYR A 301 12.57 16.61 17.69
C TYR A 301 13.69 16.35 18.70
N SER A 302 13.82 15.11 19.18
CA SER A 302 15.00 14.73 19.94
C SER A 302 16.19 14.72 18.99
N LEU A 303 16.93 15.83 18.94
CA LEU A 303 18.35 15.74 18.62
C LEU A 303 18.97 14.93 19.75
N SER A 304 19.12 13.62 19.52
CA SER A 304 20.05 12.84 20.32
C SER A 304 21.38 13.62 20.33
N PRO A 305 22.08 13.80 21.44
CA PRO A 305 23.45 14.31 21.44
C PRO A 305 24.41 13.40 20.65
N ALA A 306 23.98 12.20 20.23
CA ALA A 306 24.64 11.42 19.19
C ALA A 306 24.55 12.06 17.77
N MET A 307 23.74 13.10 17.61
CA MET A 307 23.59 13.93 16.40
C MET A 307 23.59 15.44 16.69
N ALA A 308 23.89 15.86 17.92
CA ALA A 308 24.53 17.17 18.07
C ALA A 308 25.85 17.05 17.32
N VAL A 309 25.91 17.70 16.16
CA VAL A 309 27.11 17.87 15.34
C VAL A 309 28.16 18.58 16.21
N THR A 310 28.82 17.80 17.06
CA THR A 310 30.23 17.99 17.29
C THR A 310 30.89 17.50 16.02
N SER A 311 31.61 18.41 15.39
CA SER A 311 32.36 18.26 14.16
C SER A 311 33.48 17.21 14.29
N ASN A 312 33.12 15.94 14.44
CA ASN A 312 34.00 14.77 14.32
C ASN A 312 33.23 13.63 13.62
N LEU A 313 33.25 13.70 12.28
CA LEU A 313 32.70 12.72 11.36
C LEU A 313 33.44 11.37 11.47
N ASN A 314 33.02 10.48 12.37
CA ASN A 314 33.27 9.05 12.20
C ASN A 314 32.08 8.42 11.46
N MET A 315 31.93 8.79 10.19
CA MET A 315 31.07 8.06 9.27
C MET A 315 31.60 6.61 9.15
N PRO A 316 30.72 5.58 9.08
CA PRO A 316 31.14 4.25 8.67
C PRO A 316 31.93 4.35 7.37
N ILE A 317 33.14 3.77 7.31
CA ILE A 317 34.03 3.89 6.16
C ILE A 317 33.31 3.55 4.85
N GLY A 318 32.39 2.58 4.88
CA GLY A 318 31.57 2.20 3.72
C GLY A 318 30.67 3.32 3.18
N VAL A 319 30.09 4.16 4.04
CA VAL A 319 29.24 5.29 3.62
C VAL A 319 30.10 6.42 3.05
N LEU A 320 31.23 6.73 3.69
CA LEU A 320 32.18 7.72 3.19
C LEU A 320 32.72 7.32 1.82
N VAL A 321 33.13 6.06 1.66
CA VAL A 321 33.61 5.49 0.40
C VAL A 321 32.49 5.50 -0.66
N GLY A 322 31.27 5.14 -0.28
CA GLY A 322 30.11 5.16 -1.18
C GLY A 322 29.78 6.56 -1.72
N ILE A 323 29.77 7.58 -0.85
CA ILE A 323 29.54 8.98 -1.24
C ILE A 323 30.66 9.48 -2.15
N ILE A 324 31.93 9.18 -1.85
CA ILE A 324 33.08 9.60 -2.67
C ILE A 324 33.00 8.97 -4.07
N ILE A 325 32.77 7.65 -4.15
CA ILE A 325 32.70 6.93 -5.42
C ILE A 325 31.54 7.46 -6.27
N THR A 326 30.35 7.57 -5.70
CA THR A 326 29.15 8.04 -6.44
C THR A 326 29.27 9.50 -6.86
N SER A 327 29.83 10.37 -6.02
CA SER A 327 30.07 11.77 -6.35
C SER A 327 31.10 11.91 -7.48
N PHE A 328 32.17 11.11 -7.46
CA PHE A 328 33.18 11.11 -8.51
C PHE A 328 32.62 10.60 -9.85
N LEU A 329 31.87 9.50 -9.83
CA LEU A 329 31.18 8.95 -11.02
C LEU A 329 30.17 9.95 -11.59
N SER A 330 29.40 10.63 -10.74
CA SER A 330 28.45 11.66 -11.15
C SER A 330 29.15 12.86 -11.79
N LEU A 331 30.23 13.36 -11.18
CA LEU A 331 31.03 14.46 -11.73
C LEU A 331 31.66 14.09 -13.07
N LEU A 332 32.21 12.88 -13.20
CA LEU A 332 32.79 12.38 -14.44
C LEU A 332 31.73 12.28 -15.55
N SER A 333 30.55 11.75 -15.23
CA SER A 333 29.41 11.69 -16.16
C SER A 333 28.97 13.08 -16.62
N LEU A 334 28.90 14.05 -15.70
CA LEU A 334 28.56 15.44 -16.03
C LEU A 334 29.60 16.09 -16.93
N LEU A 335 30.90 15.85 -16.68
CA LEU A 335 31.99 16.35 -17.51
C LEU A 335 31.97 15.73 -18.91
N ILE A 336 31.66 14.44 -19.02
CA ILE A 336 31.49 13.76 -20.31
C ILE A 336 30.31 14.37 -21.07
N LEU A 337 29.17 14.58 -20.41
CA LEU A 337 28.00 15.22 -21.05
C LEU A 337 28.29 16.65 -21.51
N LEU A 338 28.97 17.46 -20.69
CA LEU A 338 29.39 18.82 -21.05
C LEU A 338 30.38 18.80 -22.22
N TYR A 339 31.30 17.83 -22.25
CA TYR A 339 32.24 17.66 -23.35
C TYR A 339 31.55 17.23 -24.64
N LEU A 340 30.62 16.28 -24.58
CA LEU A 340 29.80 15.86 -25.72
C LEU A 340 28.94 17.02 -26.23
N PHE A 341 28.32 17.80 -25.35
CA PHE A 341 27.57 19.00 -25.70
C PHE A 341 28.46 20.06 -26.37
N TYR A 342 29.68 20.26 -25.86
CA TYR A 342 30.66 21.13 -26.49
C TYR A 342 31.07 20.66 -27.89
N LEU A 343 31.30 19.36 -28.08
CA LEU A 343 31.62 18.77 -29.37
C LEU A 343 30.44 18.85 -30.36
N TYR A 344 29.21 18.68 -29.86
CA TYR A 344 27.98 18.88 -30.62
C TYR A 344 27.87 20.33 -31.10
N LYS A 345 28.04 21.32 -30.21
CA LYS A 345 28.01 22.75 -30.56
C LYS A 345 29.09 23.14 -31.56
N LYS A 346 30.27 22.48 -31.52
CA LYS A 346 31.35 22.69 -32.50
C LYS A 346 31.17 21.92 -33.81
N GLY A 347 30.04 21.21 -34.01
CA GLY A 347 29.77 20.45 -35.23
C GLY A 347 30.71 19.26 -35.46
N ARG A 348 31.40 18.80 -34.40
CA ARG A 348 32.32 17.65 -34.45
C ARG A 348 31.61 16.32 -34.30
N ILE A 349 30.42 16.32 -33.70
CA ILE A 349 29.51 15.17 -33.68
C ILE A 349 28.47 15.44 -34.78
N ARG A 350 28.68 14.85 -35.96
CA ARG A 350 27.65 14.79 -36.99
C ARG A 350 26.78 13.59 -36.65
N ALA A 351 25.49 13.82 -36.38
CA ALA A 351 24.53 12.73 -36.35
C ALA A 351 24.62 12.02 -37.70
N CYS A 352 24.97 10.73 -37.69
CA CYS A 352 24.73 9.90 -38.85
C CYS A 352 23.22 9.92 -39.06
N SER A 353 22.78 10.69 -40.06
CA SER A 353 21.45 10.54 -40.59
C SER A 353 21.29 9.05 -40.96
N PRO A 354 20.19 8.39 -40.55
CA PRO A 354 19.89 7.05 -41.03
C PRO A 354 19.96 7.09 -42.55
N LYS A 355 20.75 6.20 -43.15
CA LYS A 355 20.78 6.08 -44.61
C LYS A 355 19.40 5.63 -45.06
N GLU A 356 18.61 6.57 -45.53
CA GLU A 356 17.49 6.35 -46.43
C GLU A 356 18.09 5.72 -47.71
N GLY A 357 17.74 4.46 -47.99
CA GLY A 357 18.27 3.72 -49.13
C GLY A 357 19.21 2.57 -48.78
N ALA A 358 18.71 1.58 -48.05
CA ALA A 358 19.11 0.20 -48.27
C ALA A 358 17.83 -0.59 -48.54
N ASP A 359 17.55 -0.82 -49.82
CA ASP A 359 16.66 -1.87 -50.29
C ASP A 359 17.13 -3.20 -49.70
N ALA A 360 16.66 -3.53 -48.51
CA ALA A 360 16.62 -4.89 -48.05
C ALA A 360 15.38 -5.50 -48.71
N GLN A 361 15.58 -6.12 -49.87
CA GLN A 361 14.64 -7.10 -50.39
C GLN A 361 14.34 -8.09 -49.26
N VAL A 362 13.15 -7.98 -48.68
CA VAL A 362 12.55 -9.02 -47.87
C VAL A 362 12.25 -10.16 -48.84
N ARG A 363 13.23 -11.06 -49.02
CA ARG A 363 12.92 -12.41 -49.48
C ARG A 363 11.96 -13.00 -48.47
N ALA A 364 10.76 -13.31 -48.92
CA ALA A 364 9.83 -14.15 -48.19
C ALA A 364 10.60 -15.41 -47.75
N PHE A 365 10.77 -15.57 -46.46
CA PHE A 365 11.09 -16.87 -45.89
C PHE A 365 9.80 -17.68 -45.99
N ASP A 366 9.75 -18.55 -47.01
CA ASP A 366 8.79 -19.65 -47.06
C ASP A 366 8.95 -20.46 -45.78
N PHE A 367 7.95 -20.40 -44.90
CA PHE A 367 7.81 -21.34 -43.80
C PHE A 367 7.37 -22.68 -44.38
N GLU A 368 8.35 -23.50 -44.74
CA GLU A 368 8.14 -24.91 -45.02
C GLU A 368 7.59 -25.57 -43.75
N HIS A 369 6.36 -26.07 -43.82
CA HIS A 369 5.71 -26.82 -42.76
C HIS A 369 6.54 -28.06 -42.42
N HIS A 370 7.09 -28.12 -41.22
CA HIS A 370 7.50 -29.37 -40.60
C HIS A 370 6.47 -29.75 -39.53
N GLU A 371 5.65 -30.74 -39.87
CA GLU A 371 4.81 -31.45 -38.93
C GLU A 371 5.68 -32.13 -37.85
N PRO A 372 5.33 -32.04 -36.56
CA PRO A 372 5.99 -32.85 -35.55
C PRO A 372 5.52 -34.32 -35.67
N PRO A 373 6.44 -35.30 -35.54
CA PRO A 373 6.10 -36.70 -35.69
C PRO A 373 5.23 -37.20 -34.54
N VAL A 374 4.19 -37.93 -34.91
CA VAL A 374 3.35 -38.76 -34.05
C VAL A 374 4.20 -39.92 -33.51
N ALA A 375 4.45 -39.94 -32.20
CA ALA A 375 5.00 -41.11 -31.51
C ALA A 375 3.86 -41.89 -30.84
N GLY A 376 3.48 -43.00 -31.46
CA GLY A 376 2.69 -44.06 -30.85
C GLY A 376 3.57 -45.24 -30.44
N ALA A 377 3.00 -46.07 -29.55
CA ALA A 377 3.54 -47.26 -28.89
C ALA A 377 4.50 -46.95 -27.72
N GLY A 378 4.19 -47.27 -26.46
CA GLY A 378 3.52 -48.47 -25.98
C GLY A 378 4.58 -49.37 -25.37
N LEU A 379 4.50 -49.65 -24.06
CA LEU A 379 5.03 -50.82 -23.36
C LEU A 379 4.61 -50.71 -21.90
N GLY A 380 3.77 -51.64 -21.45
CA GLY A 380 3.30 -51.73 -20.08
C GLY A 380 4.28 -52.49 -19.19
N TRP A 381 4.17 -52.27 -17.88
CA TRP A 381 4.54 -53.24 -16.85
C TRP A 381 3.50 -53.23 -15.73
N ALA A 382 3.32 -54.42 -15.16
CA ALA A 382 2.15 -54.88 -14.44
C ALA A 382 2.18 -54.61 -12.92
N ARG A 383 0.96 -54.64 -12.34
CA ARG A 383 0.53 -55.12 -11.02
C ARG A 383 1.41 -54.83 -9.79
N SER A 384 0.77 -54.21 -8.79
CA SER A 384 0.57 -54.87 -7.50
C SER A 384 -0.82 -54.55 -6.93
N ARG A 385 -1.49 -55.59 -6.42
CA ARG A 385 -2.78 -55.57 -5.71
C ARG A 385 -2.53 -55.51 -4.21
N SER A 386 -3.37 -54.76 -3.49
CA SER A 386 -4.00 -55.08 -2.19
C SER A 386 -4.64 -53.77 -1.69
N HIS A 387 -5.89 -53.64 -1.26
CA HIS A 387 -6.74 -54.49 -0.43
C HIS A 387 -8.21 -54.18 -0.71
N THR A 388 -9.05 -55.21 -0.63
CA THR A 388 -10.51 -55.14 -0.48
C THR A 388 -10.90 -54.77 0.95
N ALA A 389 -11.92 -53.93 1.11
CA ALA A 389 -12.97 -54.11 2.11
C ALA A 389 -14.22 -53.32 1.69
N ASP A 390 -15.27 -54.07 1.34
CA ASP A 390 -16.64 -53.61 1.28
C ASP A 390 -17.12 -53.10 2.65
N THR A 391 -17.97 -52.08 2.65
CA THR A 391 -19.20 -52.10 3.45
C THR A 391 -20.22 -51.12 2.86
N SER A 392 -21.41 -51.67 2.66
CA SER A 392 -22.65 -51.10 2.13
C SER A 392 -23.31 -50.06 3.05
N ALA A 393 -23.92 -49.02 2.49
CA ALA A 393 -25.18 -48.42 2.98
C ALA A 393 -25.87 -47.51 1.93
N THR A 394 -26.90 -48.10 1.32
CA THR A 394 -28.19 -47.55 0.84
C THR A 394 -28.51 -46.04 0.86
N SER A 395 -28.79 -45.52 -0.35
CA SER A 395 -30.03 -44.89 -0.86
C SER A 395 -30.51 -43.47 -0.47
N ASN A 396 -30.89 -42.75 -1.55
CA ASN A 396 -31.92 -41.69 -1.73
C ASN A 396 -31.51 -40.23 -1.41
N THR A 397 -31.80 -39.20 -2.22
CA THR A 397 -32.56 -39.02 -3.47
C THR A 397 -32.24 -37.64 -4.09
N ASN A 398 -32.43 -37.57 -5.42
CA ASN A 398 -32.45 -36.44 -6.35
C ASN A 398 -32.90 -35.05 -5.83
N ILE A 399 -32.22 -33.98 -6.31
CA ILE A 399 -32.86 -32.76 -6.83
C ILE A 399 -32.10 -32.26 -8.07
N LEU A 400 -32.84 -32.08 -9.17
CA LEU A 400 -32.46 -31.48 -10.45
C LEU A 400 -32.37 -29.94 -10.35
N GLY A 401 -31.39 -29.35 -11.04
CA GLY A 401 -31.32 -27.92 -11.35
C GLY A 401 -30.47 -27.69 -12.60
N SER A 402 -31.11 -27.31 -13.68
CA SER A 402 -30.63 -27.21 -15.06
C SER A 402 -29.56 -26.15 -15.32
N TYR A 403 -28.51 -26.51 -16.07
CA TYR A 403 -27.58 -25.59 -16.73
C TYR A 403 -28.04 -25.30 -18.17
N LEU A 404 -28.16 -24.03 -18.54
CA LEU A 404 -28.25 -23.57 -19.93
C LEU A 404 -26.95 -22.83 -20.30
N PRO A 405 -26.33 -23.10 -21.46
CA PRO A 405 -25.20 -22.30 -21.94
C PRO A 405 -25.67 -21.12 -22.82
N VAL A 406 -25.14 -19.92 -22.54
CA VAL A 406 -25.34 -18.72 -23.37
C VAL A 406 -24.36 -18.76 -24.56
N GLN A 407 -24.91 -18.75 -25.77
CA GLN A 407 -24.19 -18.59 -27.03
C GLN A 407 -23.66 -17.16 -27.20
N TRP A 408 -22.38 -17.03 -27.56
CA TRP A 408 -21.80 -15.77 -28.03
C TRP A 408 -22.00 -15.65 -29.55
N SER A 409 -22.69 -14.60 -30.00
CA SER A 409 -22.74 -14.23 -31.42
C SER A 409 -21.60 -13.26 -31.74
N LYS A 410 -20.81 -13.58 -32.77
CA LYS A 410 -19.81 -12.70 -33.37
C LYS A 410 -20.50 -11.76 -34.34
N SER A 411 -20.50 -10.45 -34.09
CA SER A 411 -20.76 -9.45 -35.13
C SER A 411 -19.43 -8.81 -35.56
N ARG A 412 -19.27 -8.73 -36.88
CA ARG A 412 -18.06 -8.33 -37.61
C ARG A 412 -18.12 -6.82 -37.81
N ILE A 413 -17.07 -6.10 -37.39
CA ILE A 413 -16.90 -4.66 -37.61
C ILE A 413 -16.34 -4.44 -39.03
N THR A 414 -16.94 -3.54 -39.79
CA THR A 414 -16.36 -2.90 -40.99
C THR A 414 -15.64 -1.61 -40.60
N PRO A 415 -14.44 -1.31 -41.13
CA PRO A 415 -13.71 -0.09 -40.80
C PRO A 415 -14.15 1.08 -41.69
N SER A 416 -14.33 2.26 -41.08
CA SER A 416 -14.47 3.53 -41.82
C SER A 416 -13.41 4.53 -41.34
N ALA A 417 -12.57 4.91 -42.31
CA ALA A 417 -11.83 6.16 -42.49
C ALA A 417 -11.04 6.77 -41.32
N GLU A 418 -9.71 6.59 -41.39
CA GLU A 418 -8.72 7.45 -40.72
C GLU A 418 -8.82 8.89 -41.23
N ILE A 419 -8.98 9.85 -40.30
CA ILE A 419 -8.68 11.26 -40.53
C ILE A 419 -7.29 11.50 -39.96
N GLY A 420 -6.33 11.75 -40.84
CA GLY A 420 -4.93 11.98 -40.50
C GLY A 420 -4.72 13.20 -39.61
N ARG A 421 -3.88 13.06 -38.58
CA ARG A 421 -3.27 14.18 -37.86
C ARG A 421 -1.78 14.26 -38.17
N ASN A 422 -1.32 15.49 -38.26
CA ASN A 422 0.05 15.90 -38.57
C ASN A 422 0.99 15.54 -37.40
N PRO A 423 2.09 14.79 -37.62
CA PRO A 423 3.03 14.39 -36.57
C PRO A 423 3.87 15.53 -35.95
N ASP A 424 3.77 16.76 -36.49
CA ASP A 424 4.57 17.90 -36.04
C ASP A 424 3.83 18.85 -35.04
N GLU A 425 2.64 18.48 -34.56
CA GLU A 425 1.91 19.31 -33.60
C GLU A 425 2.34 18.98 -32.15
N PRO A 426 2.90 19.94 -31.39
CA PRO A 426 3.28 19.70 -30.01
C PRO A 426 2.04 19.44 -29.14
N PRO A 427 2.12 18.53 -28.15
CA PRO A 427 0.98 18.19 -27.30
C PRO A 427 0.50 19.42 -26.51
N PRO A 428 -0.81 19.55 -26.26
CA PRO A 428 -1.35 20.67 -25.49
C PRO A 428 -0.77 20.66 -24.07
N ALA A 429 -0.24 21.81 -23.65
CA ALA A 429 0.30 22.01 -22.32
C ALA A 429 -0.79 21.82 -21.25
N TYR A 430 -0.46 21.07 -20.19
CA TYR A 430 -1.31 20.90 -19.01
C TYR A 430 -1.59 22.27 -18.35
N PRO A 431 -2.83 22.55 -17.92
CA PRO A 431 -3.10 23.75 -17.14
C PRO A 431 -2.48 23.63 -15.74
N PRO A 432 -1.92 24.71 -15.18
CA PRO A 432 -1.40 24.72 -13.82
C PRO A 432 -2.53 24.65 -12.79
N PHE A 433 -2.31 23.91 -11.71
CA PHE A 433 -3.16 23.88 -10.52
C PHE A 433 -3.26 25.29 -9.91
N GLY A 434 -4.37 25.97 -10.17
CA GLY A 434 -4.73 27.23 -9.54
C GLY A 434 -5.69 27.00 -8.39
N PHE A 435 -5.26 27.31 -7.16
CA PHE A 435 -6.15 27.56 -6.04
C PHE A 435 -6.93 28.85 -6.33
N THR A 436 -8.23 28.72 -6.61
CA THR A 436 -9.15 29.86 -6.59
C THR A 436 -9.80 29.93 -5.22
N THR A 437 -9.30 30.81 -4.36
CA THR A 437 -10.07 31.34 -3.23
C THR A 437 -11.13 32.28 -3.81
N ASN A 438 -12.41 31.96 -3.64
CA ASN A 438 -13.46 32.95 -3.86
C ASN A 438 -13.99 33.44 -2.52
N PRO A 439 -14.10 34.76 -2.30
CA PRO A 439 -14.66 35.32 -1.09
C PRO A 439 -16.17 35.53 -1.24
N SER A 440 -16.93 35.04 -0.27
CA SER A 440 -18.08 35.69 0.40
C SER A 440 -18.87 34.64 1.18
#